data_AF-A0A2M9TAL1-F1
#
_entry.id   AF-A0A2M9TAL1-F1
#
_cell.length_a   1.000
_cell.length_b   1.000
_cell.length_c   1.000
_cell.angle_alpha   90.00
_cell.angle_beta   90.00
_cell.angle_gamma   90.00
#
_symmetry.space_group_name_H-M   'P 1'
#
loop_
_entity.id
_entity.type
_entity.pdbx_description
1 polymer ?
#
loop_
_entity_poly.entity_id
_entity_poly.type
_entity_poly.pdbx_seq_one_letter_code
_entity_poly.pdbx_strand_id
1 'polypeptide(L)'
;IGVDAVTGLTHSVAATSANVADVTMAGALVREDDKRVYGDAGYTGMWKYLDEEKDAPDSRCCVAAKRGPIKKMEDSPMKALLLAIEKAKASIRAKVEHPFHVIKNLFGYRKVRYKGLARNQAQLFTLFALGNLVLAGRCQGHADGASVS
;
A
#
# COMPACT_ATOMS: atom_id res chain seq x y z
N ILE A 1 -0.76 -6.43 -0.87
CA ILE A 1 -2.14 -5.95 -1.12
C ILE A 1 -2.06 -4.60 -1.83
N GLY A 2 -3.00 -4.33 -2.73
CA GLY A 2 -3.20 -3.02 -3.34
C GLY A 2 -4.26 -2.27 -2.54
N VAL A 3 -3.94 -1.04 -2.12
CA VAL A 3 -4.81 -0.19 -1.31
C VAL A 3 -4.93 1.17 -2.00
N ASP A 4 -6.17 1.63 -2.11
CA ASP A 4 -6.49 2.90 -2.74
C ASP A 4 -5.90 4.06 -1.92
N ALA A 5 -5.12 4.91 -2.58
CA ALA A 5 -4.36 5.96 -1.92
C ALA A 5 -5.25 7.09 -1.38
N VAL A 6 -6.53 7.19 -1.77
CA VAL A 6 -7.46 8.22 -1.31
C VAL A 6 -8.29 7.68 -0.14
N THR A 7 -9.01 6.60 -0.37
CA THR A 7 -9.97 5.99 0.56
C THR A 7 -9.34 5.06 1.60
N GLY A 8 -8.16 4.51 1.31
CA GLY A 8 -7.53 3.49 2.17
C GLY A 8 -8.19 2.11 2.10
N LEU A 9 -9.07 1.89 1.13
CA LEU A 9 -9.73 0.59 0.92
C LEU A 9 -8.86 -0.35 0.09
N THR A 10 -8.90 -1.64 0.42
CA THR A 10 -8.14 -2.66 -0.29
C THR A 10 -8.85 -3.02 -1.59
N HIS A 11 -8.17 -2.94 -2.74
CA HIS A 11 -8.74 -3.34 -4.03
C HIS A 11 -8.13 -4.63 -4.58
N SER A 12 -6.88 -4.96 -4.20
CA SER A 12 -6.19 -6.15 -4.67
C SER A 12 -5.55 -6.92 -3.51
N VAL A 13 -5.68 -8.24 -3.51
CA VAL A 13 -5.07 -9.12 -2.52
C VAL A 13 -4.43 -10.28 -3.25
N ALA A 14 -3.15 -10.53 -2.97
CA ALA A 14 -2.41 -11.68 -3.48
C ALA A 14 -1.61 -12.31 -2.34
N ALA A 15 -1.73 -13.62 -2.18
CA ALA A 15 -0.93 -14.41 -1.27
C ALA A 15 0.01 -15.27 -2.09
N THR A 16 1.27 -15.25 -1.69
CA THR A 16 2.36 -15.98 -2.31
C THR A 16 3.03 -16.88 -1.29
N SER A 17 3.84 -17.81 -1.79
CA SER A 17 4.82 -18.49 -0.95
C SER A 17 5.91 -17.52 -0.50
N ALA A 18 6.54 -17.82 0.65
CA ALA A 18 7.52 -16.94 1.28
C ALA A 18 8.81 -16.72 0.47
N ASN A 19 9.06 -17.53 -0.56
CA ASN A 19 10.22 -17.40 -1.45
C ASN A 19 9.98 -16.44 -2.62
N VAL A 20 8.73 -16.01 -2.86
CA VAL A 20 8.39 -15.07 -3.92
C VAL A 20 8.69 -13.66 -3.44
N ALA A 21 9.49 -12.93 -4.22
CA ALA A 21 9.80 -11.53 -3.89
C ALA A 21 8.59 -10.62 -4.14
N ASP A 22 8.28 -9.74 -3.19
CA ASP A 22 7.11 -8.85 -3.26
C ASP A 22 7.04 -8.04 -4.56
N VAL A 23 8.18 -7.57 -5.07
CA VAL A 23 8.28 -6.80 -6.32
C VAL A 23 7.70 -7.54 -7.53
N THR A 24 7.78 -8.88 -7.55
CA THR A 24 7.23 -9.70 -8.65
C THR A 24 5.71 -9.70 -8.68
N MET A 25 5.08 -9.35 -7.56
CA MET A 25 3.63 -9.30 -7.43
C MET A 25 3.06 -7.92 -7.75
N ALA A 26 3.88 -6.94 -8.15
CA ALA A 26 3.41 -5.59 -8.46
C ALA A 26 2.25 -5.59 -9.47
N GLY A 27 2.37 -6.36 -10.57
CA GLY A 27 1.32 -6.48 -11.58
C GLY A 27 0.01 -7.10 -11.06
N ALA A 28 0.04 -7.91 -10.01
CA ALA A 28 -1.17 -8.46 -9.38
C ALA A 28 -1.80 -7.50 -8.36
N LEU A 29 -1.05 -6.49 -7.90
CA LEU A 29 -1.50 -5.56 -6.86
C LEU A 29 -1.94 -4.21 -7.43
N VAL A 30 -1.44 -3.82 -8.60
CA VAL A 30 -1.75 -2.56 -9.27
C VAL A 30 -2.88 -2.77 -10.28
N ARG A 31 -3.84 -1.84 -10.31
CA ARG A 31 -4.89 -1.79 -11.33
C ARG A 31 -4.46 -0.93 -12.52
N GLU A 32 -5.06 -1.14 -13.68
CA GLU A 32 -4.76 -0.35 -14.88
C GLU A 32 -5.06 1.15 -14.70
N ASP A 33 -6.08 1.49 -13.90
CA ASP A 33 -6.53 2.86 -13.61
C ASP A 33 -5.74 3.58 -12.50
N ASP A 34 -4.83 2.90 -11.80
CA ASP A 34 -4.06 3.48 -10.68
C ASP A 34 -3.00 4.51 -11.19
N LYS A 35 -3.35 5.78 -11.32
CA LYS A 35 -2.45 6.83 -11.87
C LYS A 35 -1.09 6.97 -11.18
N ARG A 36 -0.99 6.62 -9.90
CA ARG A 36 0.27 6.61 -9.13
C ARG A 36 0.27 5.44 -8.15
N VAL A 37 1.39 4.75 -8.07
CA VAL A 37 1.61 3.57 -7.22
C VAL A 37 2.71 3.87 -6.22
N TYR A 38 2.42 3.79 -4.93
CA TYR A 38 3.38 4.09 -3.87
C TYR A 38 3.92 2.81 -3.24
N GLY A 39 5.16 2.47 -3.56
CA GLY A 39 5.86 1.29 -3.06
C GLY A 39 6.82 1.62 -1.93
N ASP A 40 7.05 0.66 -1.02
CA ASP A 40 8.19 0.73 -0.13
C ASP A 40 9.50 0.34 -0.83
N ALA A 41 10.62 0.36 -0.11
CA ALA A 41 11.91 0.03 -0.70
C ALA A 41 12.01 -1.41 -1.23
N GLY A 42 11.14 -2.34 -0.77
CA GLY A 42 11.04 -3.71 -1.28
C GLY A 42 10.48 -3.79 -2.70
N TYR A 43 9.75 -2.77 -3.14
CA TYR A 43 9.25 -2.62 -4.51
C TYR A 43 10.22 -1.87 -5.44
N THR A 44 11.49 -1.71 -5.04
CA THR A 44 12.52 -1.20 -5.95
C THR A 44 12.62 -2.12 -7.18
N GLY A 45 12.37 -1.58 -8.36
CA GLY A 45 12.33 -2.36 -9.60
C GLY A 45 10.93 -2.72 -10.09
N MET A 46 9.86 -2.29 -9.41
CA MET A 46 8.48 -2.66 -9.78
C MET A 46 8.06 -2.21 -11.18
N TRP A 47 8.69 -1.17 -11.73
CA TRP A 47 8.47 -0.70 -13.10
C TRP A 47 8.65 -1.82 -14.14
N LYS A 48 9.57 -2.77 -13.91
CA LYS A 48 9.79 -3.93 -14.80
C LYS A 48 8.61 -4.90 -14.85
N TYR A 49 7.79 -4.93 -13.81
CA TYR A 49 6.63 -5.82 -13.69
C TYR A 49 5.31 -5.10 -14.00
N LEU A 50 5.39 -3.81 -14.33
CA LEU A 50 4.27 -2.96 -14.73
C LEU A 50 4.44 -2.46 -16.17
N ASP A 51 5.43 -2.99 -16.89
CA ASP A 51 5.83 -2.55 -18.24
C ASP A 51 6.06 -1.03 -18.34
N GLU A 52 6.56 -0.43 -17.25
CA GLU A 52 6.90 0.97 -17.17
C GLU A 52 8.40 1.21 -17.36
N GLU A 53 8.73 2.32 -18.02
CA GLU A 53 10.10 2.76 -18.16
C GLU A 53 10.64 3.33 -16.85
N LYS A 54 11.88 2.97 -16.53
CA LYS A 54 12.55 3.40 -15.31
C LYS A 54 12.81 4.91 -15.36
N ASP A 55 12.47 5.61 -14.28
CA ASP A 55 12.71 7.05 -14.11
C ASP A 55 12.05 7.92 -15.21
N ALA A 56 11.05 7.39 -15.93
CA ALA A 56 10.25 8.19 -16.85
C ALA A 56 9.52 9.29 -16.06
N PRO A 57 9.46 10.54 -16.58
CA PRO A 57 8.81 11.64 -15.90
C PRO A 57 7.32 11.36 -15.61
N ASP A 58 6.69 10.53 -16.45
CA ASP A 58 5.30 10.10 -16.34
C ASP A 58 5.12 8.70 -15.72
N SER A 59 6.19 8.11 -15.15
CA SER A 59 6.07 6.82 -14.46
C SER A 59 5.09 6.93 -13.29
N ARG A 60 4.19 5.94 -13.19
CA ARG A 60 3.23 5.83 -12.10
C ARG A 60 3.96 5.37 -10.83
N CYS A 61 5.15 4.77 -10.96
CA CYS A 61 5.91 4.14 -9.89
C CYS A 61 6.61 5.13 -8.96
N CYS A 62 6.06 5.32 -7.76
CA CYS A 62 6.63 6.13 -6.69
C CYS A 62 7.21 5.25 -5.57
N VAL A 63 8.46 4.80 -5.73
CA VAL A 63 9.17 4.02 -4.70
C VAL A 63 9.80 4.95 -3.65
N ALA A 64 9.79 4.53 -2.39
CA ALA A 64 10.45 5.24 -1.31
C ALA A 64 11.98 5.22 -1.45
N ALA A 65 12.60 6.39 -1.28
CA ALA A 65 14.03 6.53 -1.41
C ALA A 65 14.77 5.91 -0.21
N LYS A 66 16.00 5.42 -0.46
CA LYS A 66 16.88 4.94 0.61
C LYS A 66 17.31 6.12 1.49
N ARG A 67 17.29 5.95 2.81
CA ARG A 67 17.71 6.98 3.78
C ARG A 67 19.21 7.33 3.70
N GLY A 68 20.04 6.38 3.27
CA GLY A 68 21.50 6.55 3.23
C GLY A 68 21.96 7.73 2.35
N PRO A 69 21.59 7.76 1.05
CA PRO A 69 21.90 8.88 0.17
C PRO A 69 21.41 10.23 0.69
N ILE A 70 20.18 10.30 1.22
CA ILE A 70 19.59 11.56 1.74
C ILE A 70 20.38 12.07 2.95
N LYS A 71 20.87 11.18 3.82
CA LYS A 71 21.72 11.57 4.96
C LYS A 71 23.07 12.14 4.56
N LYS A 72 23.62 11.71 3.43
CA LYS A 72 24.92 12.15 2.92
C LYS A 72 24.85 13.51 2.19
N MET A 73 23.64 14.02 1.92
CA MET A 73 23.47 15.33 1.33
C MET A 73 23.78 16.43 2.35
N GLU A 74 24.41 17.51 1.88
CA GLU A 74 24.59 18.73 2.65
C GLU A 74 23.25 19.37 3.00
N ASP A 75 23.20 20.12 4.10
CA ASP A 75 22.00 20.82 4.52
C ASP A 75 21.73 21.98 3.56
N SER A 76 20.88 21.70 2.57
CA SER A 76 20.45 22.58 1.50
C SER A 76 18.92 22.59 1.41
N PRO A 77 18.30 23.66 0.89
CA PRO A 77 16.86 23.68 0.58
C PRO A 77 16.39 22.46 -0.21
N MET A 78 17.25 21.92 -1.08
CA MET A 78 16.96 20.71 -1.86
C MET A 78 16.77 19.47 -0.97
N LYS A 79 17.59 19.31 0.08
CA LYS A 79 17.46 18.21 1.04
C LYS A 79 16.16 18.31 1.83
N ALA A 80 15.77 19.52 2.24
CA ALA A 80 14.51 19.76 2.93
C ALA A 80 13.30 19.40 2.05
N LEU A 81 13.33 19.78 0.77
CA LEU A 81 12.30 19.43 -0.20
C LEU A 81 12.20 17.91 -0.41
N LEU A 82 13.32 17.22 -0.58
CA LEU A 82 13.34 15.76 -0.70
C LEU A 82 12.77 15.07 0.54
N LEU A 83 13.11 15.55 1.73
CA LEU A 83 12.55 15.04 2.98
C LEU A 83 11.03 15.25 3.07
N ALA A 84 10.53 16.40 2.62
CA ALA A 84 9.09 16.66 2.56
C ALA A 84 8.37 15.71 1.59
N ILE A 85 8.96 15.47 0.41
CA ILE A 85 8.44 14.50 -0.58
C ILE A 85 8.41 13.08 0.00
N GLU A 86 9.51 12.62 0.60
CA GLU A 86 9.57 11.28 1.19
C GLU A 86 8.63 11.14 2.40
N LYS A 87 8.43 12.21 3.18
CA LYS A 87 7.41 12.25 4.23
C LYS A 87 6.00 12.12 3.65
N ALA A 88 5.68 12.84 2.57
CA ALA A 88 4.38 12.74 1.91
C ALA A 88 4.13 11.33 1.36
N LYS A 89 5.13 10.71 0.70
CA LYS A 89 5.05 9.31 0.25
C LYS A 89 4.81 8.35 1.42
N ALA A 90 5.49 8.56 2.55
CA ALA A 90 5.30 7.75 3.75
C ALA A 90 3.89 7.89 4.34
N SER A 91 3.35 9.12 4.37
CA SER A 91 1.96 9.36 4.83
C SER A 91 0.93 8.67 3.94
N ILE A 92 1.12 8.65 2.62
CA ILE A 92 0.24 7.90 1.70
C ILE A 92 0.34 6.40 1.97
N ARG A 93 1.57 5.89 2.08
CA ARG A 93 1.81 4.46 2.38
C ARG A 93 1.21 4.02 3.71
N ALA A 94 1.18 4.88 4.72
CA ALA A 94 0.59 4.55 6.02
C ALA A 94 -0.88 4.09 5.92
N LYS A 95 -1.61 4.47 4.86
CA LYS A 95 -2.99 4.00 4.63
C LYS A 95 -3.11 2.49 4.51
N VAL A 96 -2.08 1.81 3.97
CA VAL A 96 -2.05 0.33 3.87
C VAL A 96 -2.08 -0.34 5.24
N GLU A 97 -1.66 0.37 6.29
CA GLU A 97 -1.62 -0.15 7.66
C GLU A 97 -3.02 -0.28 8.26
N HIS A 98 -4.00 0.51 7.80
CA HIS A 98 -5.36 0.46 8.33
C HIS A 98 -6.06 -0.88 8.04
N PRO A 99 -6.11 -1.40 6.79
CA PRO A 99 -6.61 -2.75 6.54
C PRO A 99 -5.89 -3.83 7.36
N PHE A 100 -4.56 -3.73 7.50
CA PHE A 100 -3.80 -4.68 8.32
C PHE A 100 -4.19 -4.60 9.80
N HIS A 101 -4.39 -3.40 10.35
CA HIS A 101 -4.83 -3.23 11.72
C HIS A 101 -6.21 -3.87 11.93
N VAL A 102 -7.16 -3.63 11.03
CA VAL A 102 -8.51 -4.24 11.10
C VAL A 102 -8.40 -5.77 11.13
N ILE A 103 -7.65 -6.35 10.20
CA ILE A 103 -7.56 -7.80 10.07
C ILE A 103 -6.81 -8.43 11.25
N LYS A 104 -5.67 -7.86 11.63
CA LYS A 104 -4.81 -8.46 12.66
C LYS A 104 -5.37 -8.25 14.08
N ASN A 105 -5.89 -7.06 14.37
CA ASN A 105 -6.28 -6.68 15.73
C ASN A 105 -7.78 -6.80 15.97
N LEU A 106 -8.63 -6.28 15.08
CA LEU A 106 -10.09 -6.36 15.27
C LEU A 106 -10.62 -7.76 14.95
N PHE A 107 -10.20 -8.35 13.83
CA PHE A 107 -10.63 -9.70 13.44
C PHE A 107 -9.76 -10.82 14.05
N GLY A 108 -8.63 -10.47 14.69
CA GLY A 108 -7.77 -11.42 15.38
C GLY A 108 -7.03 -12.40 14.45
N TYR A 109 -6.82 -12.05 13.17
CA TYR A 109 -6.08 -12.90 12.24
C TYR A 109 -4.57 -12.83 12.52
N ARG A 110 -4.11 -13.67 13.45
CA ARG A 110 -2.70 -13.73 13.90
C ARG A 110 -1.88 -14.84 13.24
N LYS A 111 -2.53 -15.89 12.74
CA LYS A 111 -1.90 -17.06 12.11
C LYS A 111 -2.76 -17.59 10.97
N VAL A 112 -2.11 -18.12 9.94
CA VAL A 112 -2.76 -18.89 8.87
C VAL A 112 -3.45 -20.13 9.47
N ARG A 113 -4.69 -20.40 9.06
CA ARG A 113 -5.49 -21.51 9.60
C ARG A 113 -5.55 -22.71 8.66
N TYR A 114 -5.44 -22.46 7.36
CA TYR A 114 -5.63 -23.50 6.36
C TYR A 114 -4.29 -24.05 5.87
N LYS A 115 -4.27 -25.34 5.52
CA LYS A 115 -3.17 -25.95 4.78
C LYS A 115 -3.36 -25.65 3.29
N GLY A 116 -2.34 -25.04 2.68
CA GLY A 116 -2.32 -24.71 1.24
C GLY A 116 -2.58 -23.24 0.92
N LEU A 117 -1.92 -22.75 -0.14
CA LEU A 117 -1.94 -21.33 -0.52
C LEU A 117 -3.31 -20.85 -0.97
N ALA A 118 -3.99 -21.63 -1.83
CA ALA A 118 -5.29 -21.26 -2.38
C ALA A 118 -6.37 -21.05 -1.29
N ARG A 119 -6.39 -21.91 -0.26
CA ARG A 119 -7.35 -21.79 0.86
C ARG A 119 -7.07 -20.56 1.72
N ASN A 120 -5.80 -20.27 1.99
CA ASN A 120 -5.43 -19.05 2.71
C ASN A 120 -5.72 -17.79 1.88
N GLN A 121 -5.50 -17.83 0.56
CA GLN A 121 -5.85 -16.72 -0.34
C GLN A 121 -7.35 -16.43 -0.31
N ALA A 122 -8.20 -17.46 -0.42
CA ALA A 122 -9.65 -17.30 -0.30
C ALA A 122 -10.05 -16.71 1.06
N GLN A 123 -9.45 -17.18 2.15
CA GLN A 123 -9.69 -16.60 3.48
C GLN A 123 -9.30 -15.13 3.55
N LEU A 124 -8.14 -14.76 2.99
CA LEU A 124 -7.66 -13.38 2.96
C LEU A 124 -8.60 -12.49 2.15
N PHE A 125 -9.10 -12.94 0.99
CA PHE A 125 -10.10 -12.19 0.23
C PHE A 125 -11.33 -11.87 1.07
N THR A 126 -11.89 -12.86 1.78
CA THR A 126 -13.05 -12.63 2.66
C THR A 126 -12.72 -11.64 3.79
N LEU A 127 -11.55 -11.77 4.43
CA LEU A 127 -11.13 -10.89 5.53
C LEU A 127 -10.93 -9.44 5.06
N PHE A 128 -10.31 -9.23 3.91
CA PHE A 128 -10.13 -7.89 3.34
C PHE A 128 -11.46 -7.29 2.85
N ALA A 129 -12.36 -8.10 2.29
CA ALA A 129 -13.69 -7.64 1.91
C ALA A 129 -14.50 -7.16 3.14
N LEU A 130 -14.53 -7.96 4.21
CA LEU A 130 -15.17 -7.56 5.47
C LEU A 130 -14.44 -6.37 6.13
N GLY A 131 -13.11 -6.33 6.04
CA GLY A 131 -12.31 -5.22 6.56
C GLY A 131 -12.62 -3.90 5.86
N ASN A 132 -12.83 -3.94 4.55
CA ASN A 132 -13.27 -2.77 3.78
C ASN A 132 -14.64 -2.25 4.25
N LEU A 133 -15.61 -3.13 4.57
CA LEU A 133 -16.91 -2.70 5.11
C LEU A 133 -16.75 -1.95 6.44
N VAL A 134 -15.88 -2.44 7.33
CA VAL A 134 -15.57 -1.77 8.60
C VAL A 134 -14.91 -0.41 8.37
N LEU A 135 -13.98 -0.29 7.42
CA LEU A 135 -13.31 0.97 7.09
C LEU A 135 -14.27 1.96 6.44
N ALA A 136 -15.07 1.52 5.47
CA ALA A 136 -16.05 2.35 4.78
C ALA A 136 -17.13 2.89 5.74
N GLY A 137 -17.63 2.06 6.67
CA GLY A 137 -18.60 2.49 7.67
C GLY A 137 -18.08 3.59 8.60
N ARG A 138 -16.77 3.62 8.90
CA ARG A 138 -16.14 4.69 9.69
C ARG A 138 -16.02 6.01 8.93
N CYS A 139 -15.88 5.95 7.61
CA CYS A 139 -15.87 7.13 6.75
C CYS A 139 -17.26 7.76 6.66
N GLN A 140 -18.32 6.95 6.62
CA GLN A 140 -19.71 7.43 6.60
C GLN A 140 -20.10 8.09 7.93
N GLY A 141 -19.73 7.50 9.07
CA GLY A 141 -20.00 8.10 10.38
C GLY A 141 -19.35 9.46 10.64
N HIS A 142 -18.29 9.84 9.90
CA HIS A 142 -17.71 11.19 9.94
C HIS A 142 -18.41 12.19 9.03
N ALA A 143 -19.04 11.74 7.94
CA ALA A 143 -19.83 12.60 7.07
C ALA A 143 -21.16 12.99 7.73
N ASP A 144 -21.78 12.06 8.46
CA ASP A 144 -23.04 12.30 9.17
C ASP A 144 -22.85 13.10 10.48
N GLY A 145 -21.62 13.16 11.01
CA GLY A 145 -21.28 13.95 12.20
C GLY A 145 -20.99 15.43 11.94
N ALA A 146 -20.86 15.85 10.68
CA ALA A 146 -20.63 17.25 10.30
C ALA A 146 -21.94 18.02 9.99
N SER A 147 -23.09 17.40 10.23
CA SER A 147 -24.43 17.94 9.97
C SER A 147 -25.24 18.08 11.26
N VAL A 148 -24.67 18.64 12.34
CA VAL A 148 -25.49 19.23 13.41
C VAL A 148 -24.76 20.42 14.05
N SER A 149 -25.36 21.60 13.87
CA SER A 149 -25.07 22.94 14.44
C SER A 149 -24.13 23.83 13.65
#